data_AF-A0A069ZIZ9-F1
#
_entry.id   AF-A0A069ZIZ9-F1
#
_cell.length_a   1.000
_cell.length_b   1.000
_cell.length_c   1.000
_cell.angle_alpha   90.00
_cell.angle_beta   90.00
_cell.angle_gamma   90.00
#
_symmetry.space_group_name_H-M   'P 1'
#
loop_
_entity.id
_entity.type
_entity.pdbx_description
1 polymer ?
#
loop_
_entity_poly.entity_id
_entity_poly.type
_entity_poly.pdbx_seq_one_letter_code
_entity_poly.pdbx_strand_id
1 'polypeptide(L)'
;MMKQTIYIGNPAYLSLRLKQLEVRQPSDDRETMVRTIPIEDIGVVLLDHPQITITHALLGALLENNCAVVTCSATHMPSGLLLPLDGHTL
;
A
#
# COMPACT_ATOMS: atom_id res chain seq x y z
N MET A 1 -5.10 15.95 10.35
CA MET A 1 -3.70 15.54 10.18
C MET A 1 -3.43 15.35 8.70
N MET A 2 -2.23 15.68 8.19
CA MET A 2 -1.95 15.62 6.74
C MET A 2 -1.59 14.20 6.35
N LYS A 3 -2.42 13.56 5.53
CA LYS A 3 -2.15 12.23 5.01
C LYS A 3 -1.17 12.28 3.84
N GLN A 4 -0.33 11.25 3.72
CA GLN A 4 0.69 11.10 2.69
C GLN A 4 0.20 10.23 1.54
N THR A 5 0.70 10.52 0.34
CA THR A 5 0.60 9.63 -0.82
C THR A 5 1.87 8.79 -0.89
N ILE A 6 1.72 7.47 -0.85
CA ILE A 6 2.81 6.51 -0.93
C ILE A 6 2.84 5.91 -2.33
N TYR A 7 3.99 6.03 -2.99
CA TYR A 7 4.24 5.47 -4.30
C TYR A 7 5.17 4.25 -4.20
N ILE A 8 4.74 3.10 -4.74
CA ILE A 8 5.54 1.87 -4.79
C ILE A 8 5.80 1.52 -6.26
N GLY A 9 6.97 1.95 -6.76
CA GLY A 9 7.42 1.70 -8.15
C GLY A 9 8.46 0.59 -8.29
N ASN A 10 8.79 -0.13 -7.21
CA ASN A 10 9.78 -1.21 -7.20
C ASN A 10 9.15 -2.53 -6.74
N PRO A 11 9.76 -3.69 -7.04
CA PRO A 11 9.38 -4.95 -6.42
C PRO A 11 9.34 -4.83 -4.88
N ALA A 12 8.26 -5.29 -4.27
CA ALA A 12 8.09 -5.19 -2.82
C ALA A 12 7.05 -6.19 -2.29
N TYR A 13 7.28 -6.66 -1.07
CA TYR A 13 6.29 -7.34 -0.23
C TYR A 13 5.74 -6.35 0.78
N LEU A 14 4.44 -6.07 0.69
CA LEU A 14 3.70 -5.15 1.54
C LEU A 14 2.86 -5.95 2.53
N SER A 15 3.03 -5.67 3.82
CA SER A 15 2.27 -6.34 4.88
C SER A 15 1.88 -5.39 6.00
N LEU A 16 0.97 -5.83 6.87
CA LEU A 16 0.57 -5.09 8.05
C LEU A 16 1.31 -5.62 9.27
N ARG A 17 1.94 -4.73 10.04
CA ARG A 17 2.54 -5.06 11.34
C ARG A 17 2.34 -3.91 12.31
N LEU A 18 1.72 -4.19 13.46
CA LEU A 18 1.50 -3.21 14.53
C LEU A 18 0.83 -1.91 14.03
N LYS A 19 -0.19 -2.02 13.17
CA LYS A 19 -0.86 -0.89 12.49
C LYS A 19 0.06 -0.03 11.61
N GLN A 20 1.17 -0.60 11.15
CA GLN A 20 2.06 0.01 10.18
C GLN A 20 2.06 -0.80 8.89
N LEU A 21 2.07 -0.09 7.76
CA LEU A 21 2.48 -0.62 6.47
C LEU A 21 3.97 -0.96 6.57
N GLU A 22 4.30 -2.24 6.46
CA GLU A 22 5.66 -2.74 6.38
C GLU A 22 6.00 -3.05 4.92
N VAL A 23 7.06 -2.41 4.41
CA VAL A 23 7.55 -2.55 3.04
C VAL A 23 8.87 -3.30 3.10
N ARG A 24 8.91 -4.48 2.48
CA ARG A 24 10.13 -5.27 2.31
C ARG A 24 10.50 -5.33 0.84
N GLN A 25 11.69 -4.90 0.49
CA GLN A 25 12.20 -5.03 -0.88
C GLN A 25 12.99 -6.33 -1.01
N PRO A 26 12.82 -7.09 -2.11
CA PRO A 26 13.70 -8.19 -2.41
C PRO A 26 15.11 -7.65 -2.67
N SER A 27 16.08 -8.06 -1.86
CA SER A 27 17.50 -7.73 -2.02
C SER A 27 18.31 -9.00 -2.22
N ASP A 28 19.27 -8.99 -3.14
CA ASP A 28 20.23 -10.10 -3.33
C ASP A 28 21.24 -10.19 -2.18
N ASP A 29 21.52 -9.06 -1.51
CA ASP A 29 22.43 -8.99 -0.39
C ASP A 29 21.68 -8.92 0.96
N ARG A 30 21.99 -9.93 1.78
CA ARG A 30 21.76 -10.31 3.20
C ARG A 30 21.03 -9.40 4.20
N GLU A 31 20.71 -8.15 3.91
CA GLU A 31 19.89 -7.30 4.78
C GLU A 31 18.66 -6.78 4.02
N THR A 32 17.53 -7.46 4.22
CA THR A 32 16.23 -6.98 3.74
C THR A 32 15.92 -5.64 4.43
N MET A 33 16.04 -4.53 3.70
CA MET A 33 15.63 -3.23 4.21
C MET A 33 14.12 -3.25 4.46
N VAL A 34 13.73 -3.15 5.72
CA VAL A 34 12.33 -3.03 6.15
C VAL A 34 12.04 -1.58 6.47
N ARG A 35 11.09 -0.98 5.74
CA ARG A 35 10.57 0.36 6.05
C ARG A 35 9.16 0.22 6.61
N THR A 36 8.81 1.06 7.57
CA THR A 36 7.45 1.08 8.12
C THR A 36 6.85 2.48 8.07
N ILE A 37 5.54 2.54 7.81
CA ILE A 37 4.76 3.77 7.73
C ILE A 37 3.48 3.55 8.53
N PRO A 38 3.12 4.40 9.51
CA PRO A 38 1.87 4.29 10.23
C PRO A 38 0.68 4.38 9.27
N ILE A 39 -0.30 3.48 9.41
CA ILE A 39 -1.39 3.40 8.43
C ILE A 39 -2.33 4.61 8.46
N GLU A 40 -2.46 5.26 9.62
CA GLU A 40 -3.24 6.48 9.83
C GLU A 40 -2.70 7.69 9.06
N ASP A 41 -1.40 7.68 8.76
CA ASP A 41 -0.72 8.72 7.99
C ASP A 41 -0.88 8.54 6.48
N ILE A 42 -1.49 7.43 6.02
CA ILE A 42 -1.59 7.10 4.59
C ILE A 42 -2.96 7.48 4.04
N GLY A 43 -2.98 8.32 3.00
CA GLY A 43 -4.19 8.74 2.30
C GLY A 43 -4.38 8.03 0.96
N VAL A 44 -3.27 7.77 0.27
CA VAL A 44 -3.27 7.08 -1.02
C VAL A 44 -2.06 6.16 -1.09
N VAL A 45 -2.25 4.94 -1.58
CA VAL A 45 -1.17 4.04 -2.00
C VAL A 45 -1.28 3.81 -3.49
N LEU A 46 -0.23 4.12 -4.24
CA LEU A 46 -0.12 3.87 -5.67
C LEU A 46 0.80 2.66 -5.91
N LEU A 47 0.21 1.57 -6.41
CA LEU A 47 0.89 0.31 -6.70
C LEU A 47 1.25 0.27 -8.19
N ASP A 48 2.51 0.51 -8.50
CA ASP A 48 2.97 0.80 -9.85
C ASP A 48 4.09 -0.11 -10.36
N HIS A 49 4.16 -1.33 -9.82
CA HIS A 49 5.12 -2.33 -10.26
C HIS A 49 4.48 -3.72 -10.27
N PRO A 50 4.68 -4.53 -11.34
CA PRO A 50 4.02 -5.83 -11.49
C PRO A 50 4.46 -6.86 -10.44
N GLN A 51 5.63 -6.68 -9.82
CA GLN A 51 6.16 -7.56 -8.77
C GLN A 51 5.85 -7.07 -7.34
N ILE A 52 4.74 -6.36 -7.15
CA ILE A 52 4.25 -6.02 -5.81
C ILE A 52 3.38 -7.17 -5.29
N THR A 53 3.69 -7.66 -4.10
CA THR A 53 2.84 -8.58 -3.35
C THR A 53 2.26 -7.85 -2.16
N ILE A 54 0.96 -7.98 -1.90
CA ILE A 54 0.27 -7.32 -0.79
C ILE A 54 -0.57 -8.33 -0.01
N THR A 55 -0.52 -8.28 1.33
CA THR A 55 -1.35 -9.16 2.16
C THR A 55 -2.78 -8.64 2.26
N HIS A 56 -3.73 -9.56 2.40
CA HIS A 56 -5.14 -9.22 2.57
C HIS A 56 -5.40 -8.35 3.81
N ALA A 57 -4.72 -8.64 4.93
CA ALA A 57 -4.83 -7.85 6.16
C ALA A 57 -4.44 -6.38 5.98
N LEU A 58 -3.43 -6.10 5.15
CA LEU A 58 -3.03 -4.73 4.84
C LEU A 58 -4.08 -4.01 3.98
N LEU A 59 -4.67 -4.69 2.98
CA LEU A 59 -5.75 -4.11 2.18
C LEU A 59 -6.95 -3.71 3.05
N GLY A 60 -7.38 -4.59 3.96
CA GLY A 60 -8.46 -4.29 4.91
C GLY A 60 -8.13 -3.09 5.81
N ALA A 61 -6.93 -3.08 6.40
CA ALA A 61 -6.53 -2.00 7.28
C ALA A 61 -6.37 -0.65 6.54
N LEU A 62 -5.95 -0.65 5.26
CA LEU A 62 -5.91 0.57 4.45
C LEU A 62 -7.33 1.11 4.19
N LEU A 63 -8.28 0.24 3.85
CA LEU A 63 -9.68 0.62 3.65
C LEU A 63 -10.34 1.16 4.93
N GLU A 64 -10.15 0.49 6.07
CA GLU A 64 -10.64 0.94 7.38
C GLU A 64 -10.12 2.33 7.78
N ASN A 65 -8.94 2.71 7.28
CA ASN A 65 -8.34 4.02 7.50
C ASN A 65 -8.66 5.03 6.39
N ASN A 66 -9.67 4.78 5.54
CA ASN A 66 -10.05 5.62 4.41
C ASN A 66 -8.86 5.92 3.46
N CYS A 67 -7.96 4.96 3.26
CA CYS A 67 -6.89 5.07 2.28
C CYS A 67 -7.38 4.58 0.91
N ALA A 68 -7.15 5.38 -0.13
CA ALA A 68 -7.34 4.93 -1.51
C ALA A 68 -6.19 4.02 -1.93
N VAL A 69 -6.48 2.81 -2.42
CA VAL A 69 -5.48 1.91 -3.00
C VAL A 69 -5.66 1.88 -4.51
N VAL A 70 -4.69 2.42 -5.23
CA VAL A 70 -4.72 2.59 -6.68
C VAL A 70 -3.73 1.63 -7.32
N THR A 71 -4.15 0.89 -8.34
CA THR A 71 -3.27 0.05 -9.15
C THR A 71 -3.00 0.72 -10.49
N CYS A 72 -1.76 0.66 -10.95
CA CYS A 72 -1.38 1.13 -12.27
C CYS A 72 -1.30 0.00 -13.29
N SER A 73 -1.50 0.36 -14.56
CA SER A 73 -1.28 -0.51 -15.70
C SER A 73 0.21 -0.63 -16.03
N ALA A 74 0.55 -1.45 -17.02
CA ALA A 74 1.92 -1.57 -17.55
C ALA A 74 2.50 -0.26 -18.13
N THR A 75 1.67 0.76 -18.36
CA THR A 75 2.12 2.09 -18.82
C THR A 75 2.27 3.10 -17.67
N HIS A 76 2.31 2.62 -16.43
CA HIS A 76 2.41 3.45 -15.22
C HIS A 76 1.26 4.46 -15.01
N MET A 77 0.11 4.18 -15.62
CA MET A 77 -1.09 5.00 -15.49
C MET A 77 -2.09 4.33 -14.53
N PRO A 78 -2.73 5.07 -13.62
CA PRO A 78 -3.80 4.54 -12.78
C PRO A 78 -4.87 3.84 -13.61
N SER A 79 -5.16 2.58 -13.28
CA SER A 79 -6.12 1.74 -14.02
C SER A 79 -7.16 1.07 -13.13
N GLY A 80 -6.91 0.98 -11.82
CA GLY A 80 -7.83 0.39 -10.87
C GLY A 80 -7.82 1.11 -9.54
N LEU A 81 -8.94 1.01 -8.82
CA LEU A 81 -9.12 1.56 -7.48
C LEU A 81 -9.82 0.49 -6.63
N LEU A 82 -9.27 0.21 -5.45
CA LEU A 82 -9.95 -0.62 -4.46
C LEU A 82 -10.97 0.23 -3.72
N LEU A 83 -12.25 -0.09 -3.91
CA LEU A 83 -13.36 0.62 -3.30
C LEU A 83 -13.89 -0.18 -2.09
N PRO A 84 -14.10 0.49 -0.94
CA PRO A 84 -14.81 -0.14 0.18
C PRO A 84 -16.27 -0.39 -0.23
N LEU A 85 -16.81 -1.55 0.14
CA LEU A 85 -18.22 -1.90 -0.10
C LEU A 85 -19.10 -1.61 1.12
N ASP A 86 -18.49 -1.39 2.27
CA ASP A 86 -19.09 -0.94 3.52
C ASP A 86 -18.53 0.45 3.89
N GLY A 87 -19.35 1.26 4.54
CA GLY A 87 -19.07 2.69 4.71
C GLY A 87 -20.38 3.44 4.74
N HIS A 88 -21.11 3.27 5.84
CA HIS A 88 -22.48 3.77 5.97
C HIS A 88 -22.51 5.04 6.81
N THR A 89 -21.86 6.11 6.34
CA THR A 89 -22.14 7.50 6.73
C THR A 89 -21.28 8.43 5.87
N LEU A 90 -21.94 9.44 5.27
CA LEU A 90 -21.31 10.65 4.74
C LEU A 90 -20.80 11.53 5.88
#